data_AF-A0A4U0WB52-F1
#
_entry.id   AF-A0A4U0WB52-F1
#
_cell.length_a   1.000
_cell.length_b   1.000
_cell.length_c   1.000
_cell.angle_alpha   90.00
_cell.angle_beta   90.00
_cell.angle_gamma   90.00
#
_symmetry.space_group_name_H-M   'P 1'
#
loop_
_entity.id
_entity.type
_entity.pdbx_description
1 polymer ?
#
loop_
_entity_poly.entity_id
_entity_poly.type
_entity_poly.pdbx_seq_one_letter_code
_entity_poly.pdbx_strand_id
1 'polypeptide(L)'
;MSGHKSTDGVYGAGTFTDVSFIAVQEDCSRVLKWIASITPGFAQDPTLLKDVDFHGADLPHIPGPLKPGILSAVLHALVGITAREICKLKGFDTGNISIDVDHAAL
;
A
#
# COMPACT_ATOMS: atom_id res chain seq x y z
N MET A 1 7.14 -2.89 16.07
CA MET A 1 6.32 -3.52 15.01
C MET A 1 5.04 -4.01 15.67
N SER A 2 3.89 -3.36 15.44
CA SER A 2 2.63 -3.92 15.96
C SER A 2 2.34 -5.22 15.20
N GLY A 3 2.07 -6.29 15.94
CA GLY A 3 1.91 -7.63 15.40
C GLY A 3 0.62 -7.74 14.61
N HIS A 4 0.71 -7.62 13.29
CA HIS A 4 -0.35 -8.06 12.40
C HIS A 4 -0.56 -9.57 12.63
N LYS A 5 -1.76 -9.96 13.07
CA LYS A 5 -2.09 -11.35 13.38
C LYS A 5 -2.63 -12.03 12.12
N SER A 6 -2.01 -13.14 11.75
CA SER A 6 -2.46 -14.01 10.66
C SER A 6 -2.60 -15.46 11.14
N THR A 7 -3.47 -16.21 10.46
CA THR A 7 -3.60 -17.66 10.58
C THR A 7 -2.92 -18.33 9.39
N ASP A 8 -2.04 -19.29 9.66
CA ASP A 8 -1.37 -20.10 8.65
C ASP A 8 -2.30 -21.22 8.15
N GLY A 9 -2.23 -21.53 6.86
CA GLY A 9 -2.72 -22.80 6.34
C GLY A 9 -4.19 -22.82 5.93
N VAL A 10 -4.92 -21.70 6.06
CA VAL A 10 -6.36 -21.61 5.74
C VAL A 10 -6.65 -22.02 4.30
N TYR A 11 -5.77 -21.65 3.35
CA TYR A 11 -5.88 -21.99 1.93
C TYR A 11 -4.83 -23.02 1.48
N GLY A 12 -4.21 -23.76 2.41
CA GLY A 12 -3.14 -24.72 2.15
C GLY A 12 -1.78 -24.27 2.69
N ALA A 13 -0.77 -25.14 2.60
CA ALA A 13 0.55 -24.89 3.15
C ALA A 13 1.21 -23.64 2.53
N GLY A 14 1.73 -22.75 3.38
CA GLY A 14 2.37 -21.50 2.95
C GLY A 14 1.39 -20.35 2.69
N THR A 15 0.11 -20.50 3.05
CA THR A 15 -0.89 -19.44 2.95
C THR A 15 -1.11 -18.77 4.29
N PHE A 16 -1.34 -17.45 4.28
CA PHE A 16 -1.63 -16.66 5.48
C PHE A 16 -2.93 -15.89 5.27
N THR A 17 -3.82 -15.91 6.26
CA THR A 17 -5.09 -15.17 6.24
C THR A 17 -5.16 -14.26 7.45
N ASP A 18 -5.70 -13.06 7.29
CA ASP A 18 -5.87 -12.12 8.40
C ASP A 18 -6.90 -12.64 9.40
N VAL A 19 -6.64 -12.44 10.70
CA VAL A 19 -7.59 -12.87 11.75
C VAL A 19 -8.76 -11.90 11.95
N SER A 20 -8.61 -10.67 11.47
CA SER A 20 -9.58 -9.60 11.63
C SER A 20 -9.70 -8.84 10.32
N PHE A 21 -10.88 -8.28 10.08
CA PHE A 21 -11.10 -7.38 8.96
C PHE A 21 -10.16 -6.16 9.06
N ILE A 22 -9.55 -5.82 7.92
CA ILE A 22 -8.75 -4.61 7.71
C ILE A 22 -9.25 -4.01 6.40
N ALA A 23 -9.56 -2.71 6.43
CA ALA A 23 -9.97 -2.00 5.22
C ALA A 23 -8.79 -1.94 4.23
N VAL A 24 -9.07 -2.03 2.92
CA VAL A 24 -8.02 -2.11 1.89
C VAL A 24 -7.08 -0.91 1.95
N GLN A 25 -7.61 0.27 2.21
CA GLN A 25 -6.89 1.54 2.31
C GLN A 25 -5.91 1.54 3.51
N GLU A 26 -6.35 0.99 4.65
CA GLU A 26 -5.50 0.81 5.83
C GLU A 26 -4.39 -0.20 5.54
N ASP A 27 -4.72 -1.30 4.86
CA ASP A 27 -3.75 -2.33 4.53
C ASP A 27 -2.71 -1.82 3.51
N CYS A 28 -3.13 -1.07 2.50
CA CYS A 28 -2.26 -0.35 1.57
C CYS A 28 -1.30 0.60 2.30
N SER A 29 -1.80 1.41 3.23
CA SER A 29 -0.98 2.32 4.03
C SER A 29 0.07 1.58 4.87
N ARG A 30 -0.28 0.42 5.43
CA ARG A 30 0.62 -0.44 6.20
C ARG A 30 1.69 -1.04 5.30
N VAL A 31 1.29 -1.60 4.16
CA VAL A 31 2.19 -2.24 3.20
C VAL A 31 3.12 -1.22 2.55
N LEU A 32 2.64 -0.02 2.21
CA LEU A 32 3.47 1.08 1.69
C LEU A 32 4.63 1.41 2.64
N LYS A 33 4.36 1.58 3.94
CA LYS A 33 5.39 1.83 4.94
C LYS A 33 6.41 0.69 5.01
N TRP A 34 5.93 -0.55 4.95
CA TRP A 34 6.81 -1.72 4.95
C TRP A 34 7.68 -1.78 3.69
N ILE A 35 7.10 -1.65 2.49
CA ILE A 35 7.84 -1.68 1.24
C ILE A 35 8.86 -0.53 1.18
N ALA A 36 8.48 0.68 1.55
CA ALA A 36 9.40 1.81 1.62
C ALA A 36 10.57 1.54 2.60
N SER A 37 10.31 0.85 3.72
CA SER A 37 11.34 0.53 4.71
C SER A 37 12.38 -0.51 4.22
N ILE A 38 11.96 -1.43 3.33
CA ILE A 38 12.83 -2.49 2.80
C ILE A 38 13.43 -2.15 1.44
N THR A 39 12.94 -1.12 0.76
CA THR A 39 13.41 -0.72 -0.57
C THR A 39 14.65 0.17 -0.44
N PRO A 40 15.84 -0.28 -0.89
CA PRO A 40 17.07 0.49 -0.74
C PRO A 40 17.01 1.82 -1.50
N GLY A 41 17.40 2.91 -0.83
CA GLY A 41 17.45 4.24 -1.44
C GLY A 41 16.08 4.89 -1.70
N PHE A 42 14.97 4.26 -1.29
CA PHE A 42 13.64 4.86 -1.38
C PHE A 42 13.41 5.83 -0.22
N ALA A 43 12.59 6.86 -0.46
CA ALA A 43 12.25 7.84 0.55
C ALA A 43 11.49 7.20 1.73
N GLN A 44 12.07 7.31 2.93
CA GLN A 44 11.47 6.81 4.17
C GLN A 44 10.83 7.92 5.01
N ASP A 45 10.77 9.14 4.49
CA ASP A 45 10.17 10.29 5.18
C ASP A 45 8.69 10.01 5.48
N PRO A 46 8.29 9.96 6.77
CA PRO A 46 6.91 9.71 7.15
C PRO A 46 5.92 10.75 6.61
N THR A 47 6.38 11.96 6.26
CA THR A 47 5.53 12.99 5.66
C THR A 47 5.17 12.64 4.22
N LEU A 48 6.14 12.21 3.41
CA LEU A 48 5.91 11.77 2.03
C LEU A 48 4.98 10.56 1.95
N LEU A 49 5.13 9.62 2.88
CA LEU A 49 4.27 8.43 2.94
C LEU A 49 2.84 8.74 3.41
N LYS A 50 2.63 9.84 4.14
CA LYS A 50 1.30 10.31 4.57
C LYS A 50 0.56 11.12 3.51
N ASP A 51 1.28 11.66 2.52
CA ASP A 51 0.70 12.42 1.42
C ASP A 51 0.03 11.53 0.35
N VAL A 52 0.09 10.21 0.53
CA VAL A 52 -0.65 9.24 -0.28
C VAL A 52 -2.02 9.01 0.34
N ASP A 53 -3.07 9.39 -0.38
CA ASP A 53 -4.46 9.14 -0.06
C ASP A 53 -4.95 7.89 -0.80
N PHE A 54 -5.17 6.82 -0.05
CA PHE A 54 -5.79 5.59 -0.57
C PHE A 54 -7.30 5.70 -0.36
N HIS A 55 -8.07 5.66 -1.45
CA HIS A 55 -9.54 5.72 -1.41
C HIS A 55 -10.17 4.60 -2.26
N GLY A 56 -11.46 4.34 -2.06
CA GLY A 56 -12.20 3.27 -2.73
C GLY A 56 -13.12 2.54 -1.76
N ALA A 57 -13.60 1.36 -2.13
CA ALA A 57 -14.42 0.53 -1.26
C ALA A 57 -13.62 -0.11 -0.12
N ASP A 58 -14.21 -0.15 1.07
CA ASP A 58 -13.59 -0.75 2.25
C ASP A 58 -13.56 -2.29 2.20
N LEU A 59 -14.26 -2.90 1.24
CA LEU A 59 -14.42 -4.35 1.17
C LEU A 59 -13.06 -5.01 0.98
N PRO A 60 -12.71 -6.02 1.80
CA PRO A 60 -11.42 -6.67 1.69
C PRO A 60 -11.37 -7.40 0.34
N HIS A 61 -10.26 -7.26 -0.37
CA HIS A 61 -9.95 -8.20 -1.45
C HIS A 61 -10.06 -9.60 -0.86
N ILE A 62 -10.87 -10.45 -1.51
CA ILE A 62 -11.27 -11.80 -1.10
C ILE A 62 -10.19 -12.44 -0.22
N PRO A 63 -10.52 -12.90 1.00
CA PRO A 63 -9.53 -13.53 1.88
C PRO A 63 -8.80 -14.61 1.10
N GLY A 64 -7.47 -14.50 1.00
CA GLY A 64 -6.70 -15.32 0.09
C GLY A 64 -5.20 -15.16 0.30
N PRO A 65 -4.38 -16.09 -0.21
CA PRO A 65 -2.94 -16.15 0.04
C PRO A 65 -2.15 -14.97 -0.54
N LEU A 66 -2.69 -14.30 -1.54
CA LEU A 66 -2.14 -13.10 -2.15
C LEU A 66 -3.22 -12.03 -2.17
N LYS A 67 -2.88 -10.81 -1.77
CA LYS A 67 -3.70 -9.61 -1.93
C LYS A 67 -3.16 -8.77 -3.09
N PRO A 68 -3.29 -9.23 -4.35
CA PRO A 68 -2.63 -8.60 -5.50
C PRO A 68 -3.06 -7.14 -5.69
N GLY A 69 -4.33 -6.81 -5.44
CA GLY A 69 -4.84 -5.43 -5.52
C GLY A 69 -4.14 -4.46 -4.57
N ILE A 70 -3.88 -4.89 -3.32
CA ILE A 70 -3.14 -4.08 -2.34
C ILE A 70 -1.71 -3.84 -2.80
N LEU A 71 -1.02 -4.88 -3.26
CA LEU A 71 0.34 -4.73 -3.78
C LEU A 71 0.37 -3.78 -4.98
N SER A 72 -0.57 -3.92 -5.92
CA SER A 72 -0.69 -3.05 -7.09
C SER A 72 -0.92 -1.59 -6.69
N ALA A 73 -1.87 -1.31 -5.79
CA ALA A 73 -2.13 0.04 -5.28
C ALA A 73 -0.87 0.65 -4.63
N VAL A 74 -0.13 -0.13 -3.84
CA VAL A 74 1.10 0.33 -3.21
C VAL A 74 2.18 0.62 -4.26
N LEU A 75 2.32 -0.20 -5.30
CA LEU A 75 3.28 0.07 -6.38
C LEU A 75 2.94 1.37 -7.13
N HIS A 76 1.66 1.63 -7.40
CA HIS A 76 1.21 2.92 -7.96
C HIS A 76 1.57 4.09 -7.02
N ALA A 77 1.40 3.92 -5.71
CA ALA A 77 1.80 4.93 -4.73
C ALA A 77 3.31 5.21 -4.77
N LEU A 78 4.17 4.18 -4.86
CA LEU A 78 5.62 4.37 -4.97
C LEU A 78 5.99 5.16 -6.23
N VAL A 79 5.37 4.82 -7.38
CA VAL A 79 5.56 5.57 -8.63
C VAL A 79 5.11 7.03 -8.48
N GLY A 80 3.96 7.26 -7.85
CA GLY A 80 3.44 8.60 -7.56
C GLY A 80 4.38 9.42 -6.67
N ILE A 81 4.95 8.82 -5.62
CA ILE A 81 5.93 9.46 -4.74
C ILE A 81 7.17 9.86 -5.54
N THR A 82 7.75 8.93 -6.30
CA THR A 82 8.94 9.23 -7.10
C THR A 82 8.68 10.30 -8.14
N ALA A 83 7.53 10.26 -8.83
CA ALA A 83 7.15 11.28 -9.81
C ALA A 83 7.02 12.66 -9.17
N ARG A 84 6.36 12.74 -8.00
CA ARG A 84 6.22 13.99 -7.24
C ARG A 84 7.56 14.55 -6.79
N GLU A 85 8.47 13.72 -6.31
CA GLU A 85 9.82 14.16 -5.95
C GLU A 85 10.57 14.75 -7.16
N ILE A 86 10.48 14.11 -8.33
CA ILE A 86 11.07 14.63 -9.58
C ILE A 86 10.44 15.97 -9.98
N CYS A 87 9.12 16.11 -9.90
CA CYS A 87 8.42 17.35 -10.18
C CYS A 87 8.84 18.47 -9.21
N LYS A 88 8.94 18.16 -7.91
CA LYS A 88 9.39 19.10 -6.88
C LYS A 88 10.81 19.59 -7.14
N LEU A 89 11.74 18.72 -7.56
CA LEU A 89 13.10 19.10 -7.96
C LEU A 89 13.12 20.05 -9.17
N LYS A 90 12.09 19.99 -10.02
CA LYS A 90 11.90 20.89 -11.18
C LYS A 90 11.10 22.16 -10.85
N GLY A 91 10.68 22.35 -9.60
CA GLY A 91 9.89 23.50 -9.15
C GLY A 91 8.39 23.41 -9.44
N PHE A 92 7.88 22.22 -9.76
CA PHE A 92 6.44 21.99 -9.94
C PHE A 92 5.82 21.39 -8.68
N ASP A 93 4.68 21.93 -8.24
CA ASP A 93 3.85 21.34 -7.20
C ASP A 93 2.72 20.53 -7.85
N THR A 94 2.66 19.24 -7.53
CA THR A 94 1.65 18.30 -8.04
C THR A 94 0.53 18.03 -7.05
N GLY A 95 0.58 18.60 -5.84
CA GLY A 95 -0.38 18.33 -4.77
C GLY A 95 -0.22 16.92 -4.15
N ASN A 96 -1.34 16.35 -3.69
CA ASN A 96 -1.40 15.05 -3.02
C ASN A 96 -1.47 13.89 -4.02
N ILE A 97 -1.03 12.71 -3.61
CA ILE A 97 -1.07 11.49 -4.43
C ILE A 97 -2.35 10.75 -4.08
N SER A 98 -3.28 10.65 -5.03
CA SER A 98 -4.57 9.96 -4.84
C SER A 98 -4.53 8.60 -5.55
N ILE A 99 -4.82 7.53 -4.82
CA ILE A 99 -4.83 6.16 -5.35
C ILE A 99 -6.20 5.54 -5.11
N ASP A 100 -6.89 5.24 -6.21
CA ASP A 100 -8.11 4.45 -6.21
C ASP A 100 -7.77 2.97 -6.07
N VAL A 101 -8.07 2.38 -4.92
CA VAL A 101 -7.75 0.98 -4.61
C VAL A 101 -8.64 -0.02 -5.37
N ASP A 102 -9.82 0.40 -5.84
CA ASP A 102 -10.71 -0.44 -6.62
C ASP A 102 -10.22 -0.54 -8.07
N HIS A 103 -9.74 0.57 -8.61
CA HIS A 103 -9.16 0.62 -9.95
C HIS A 103 -7.75 0.05 -10.01
N ALA A 104 -6.92 0.27 -8.98
CA ALA A 104 -5.55 -0.25 -8.96
C ALA A 104 -5.48 -1.79 -9.00
N ALA A 105 -6.57 -2.48 -8.70
CA ALA A 105 -6.66 -3.93 -8.74
C ALA A 105 -7.09 -4.54 -10.09
N LEU A 106 -7.38 -3.70 -11.11
CA LEU A 106 -7.70 -4.12 -12.47
C LEU A 106 -6.45 -4.29 -13.34
#